data_AF-A0A940Q3M7-F1
#
_entry.id   AF-A0A940Q3M7-F1
#
_cell.length_a   1.000
_cell.length_b   1.000
_cell.length_c   1.000
_cell.angle_alpha   90.00
_cell.angle_beta   90.00
_cell.angle_gamma   90.00
#
_symmetry.space_group_name_H-M   'P 1'
#
loop_
_entity.id
_entity.type
_entity.pdbx_description
1 polymer ?
#
loop_
_entity_poly.entity_id
_entity_poly.type
_entity_poly.pdbx_seq_one_letter_code
_entity_poly.pdbx_strand_id
1 'polypeptide(L)'
;YPEIYACVGCNACTKACTQKLNVMQYIAYAQRGEFEKCAEESFDCVMCGVCSSRCPAGISHPQVGMLARRINGKYLMPKTQHLEDRVREIHNGDFKEFLDTLMAESDDQLRERYNNRDIEK
;
A
#
# COMPACT_ATOMS: atom_id res chain seq x y z
N TYR A 1 12.83 -9.89 -11.75
CA TYR A 1 13.80 -10.07 -10.66
C TYR A 1 14.27 -11.52 -10.58
N PRO A 2 14.99 -12.04 -11.61
CA PRO A 2 15.52 -13.41 -11.57
C PRO A 2 16.54 -13.62 -10.43
N GLU A 3 17.18 -12.55 -9.96
CA GLU A 3 18.15 -12.57 -8.88
C GLU A 3 17.58 -13.10 -7.54
N ILE A 4 16.26 -13.13 -7.36
CA ILE A 4 15.65 -13.73 -6.17
C ILE A 4 16.02 -15.21 -6.02
N TYR A 5 16.28 -15.93 -7.11
CA TYR A 5 16.70 -17.34 -7.06
C TYR A 5 18.15 -17.53 -6.59
N ALA A 6 18.94 -16.46 -6.51
CA ALA A 6 20.27 -16.47 -5.89
C ALA A 6 20.21 -16.27 -4.35
N CYS A 7 19.02 -16.15 -3.76
CA CYS A 7 18.87 -16.00 -2.32
C CYS A 7 19.44 -17.20 -1.57
N VAL A 8 20.39 -16.93 -0.66
CA VAL A 8 21.05 -17.96 0.17
C VAL A 8 20.44 -18.10 1.58
N GLY A 9 19.32 -17.43 1.87
CA GLY A 9 18.63 -17.56 3.16
C GLY A 9 19.42 -17.03 4.38
N CYS A 10 20.35 -16.09 4.18
CA CYS A 10 21.22 -15.59 5.25
C CYS A 10 20.53 -14.70 6.32
N ASN A 11 19.26 -14.32 6.10
CA ASN A 11 18.45 -13.49 6.98
C ASN A 11 19.00 -12.07 7.29
N ALA A 12 20.03 -11.61 6.57
CA ALA A 12 20.60 -10.27 6.75
C ALA A 12 19.61 -9.15 6.43
N CYS A 13 18.79 -9.34 5.40
CA CYS A 13 17.81 -8.36 4.93
C CYS A 13 16.69 -8.10 5.95
N THR A 14 16.19 -9.15 6.62
CA THR A 14 15.19 -9.03 7.71
C THR A 14 15.78 -8.29 8.90
N LYS A 15 16.99 -8.67 9.34
CA LYS A 15 17.66 -7.99 10.46
C LYS A 15 17.96 -6.52 10.20
N ALA A 16 18.20 -6.17 8.94
CA ALA A 16 18.50 -4.80 8.53
C ALA A 16 17.25 -3.93 8.32
N CYS A 17 16.05 -4.51 8.27
CA CYS A 17 14.84 -3.77 7.98
C CYS A 17 14.46 -2.86 9.15
N THR A 18 14.48 -1.55 8.93
CA THR A 18 14.09 -0.56 9.95
C THR A 18 12.59 -0.59 10.27
N GLN A 19 11.77 -1.09 9.34
CA GLN A 19 10.34 -1.33 9.52
C GLN A 19 10.04 -2.71 10.15
N LYS A 20 11.07 -3.49 10.52
CA LYS A 20 10.95 -4.83 11.11
C LYS A 20 10.16 -5.84 10.25
N LEU A 21 10.14 -5.64 8.93
CA LEU A 21 9.52 -6.57 7.99
C LEU A 21 10.31 -7.87 7.90
N ASN A 22 9.62 -8.98 7.70
CA ASN A 22 10.26 -10.26 7.41
C ASN A 22 10.68 -10.34 5.93
N VAL A 23 11.72 -9.57 5.59
CA VAL A 23 12.17 -9.39 4.22
C VAL A 23 12.55 -10.71 3.54
N MET A 24 13.25 -11.59 4.26
CA MET A 24 13.61 -12.89 3.74
C MET A 24 12.36 -13.73 3.39
N GLN A 25 11.31 -13.64 4.20
CA GLN A 25 10.09 -14.40 3.99
C GLN A 25 9.31 -13.92 2.77
N TYR A 26 9.16 -12.61 2.54
CA TYR A 26 8.46 -12.17 1.33
C TYR A 26 9.24 -12.50 0.05
N ILE A 27 10.58 -12.57 0.10
CA ILE A 27 11.36 -13.10 -1.03
C ILE A 27 11.08 -14.59 -1.24
N ALA A 28 10.97 -15.37 -0.16
CA ALA A 28 10.60 -16.78 -0.27
C ALA A 28 9.18 -16.97 -0.87
N TYR A 29 8.23 -16.10 -0.53
CA TYR A 29 6.92 -16.06 -1.20
C TYR A 29 7.04 -15.74 -2.69
N ALA A 30 7.84 -14.73 -3.05
CA ALA A 30 8.08 -14.37 -4.44
C ALA A 30 8.73 -15.52 -5.25
N GLN A 31 9.67 -16.26 -4.68
CA GLN A 31 10.30 -17.43 -5.33
C GLN A 31 9.29 -18.54 -5.65
N ARG A 32 8.27 -18.72 -4.80
CA ARG A 32 7.20 -19.71 -4.97
C ARG A 32 6.02 -19.20 -5.81
N GLY A 33 6.05 -17.94 -6.26
CA GLY A 33 4.94 -17.32 -6.97
C GLY A 33 3.73 -16.98 -6.08
N GLU A 34 3.89 -16.98 -4.76
CA GLU A 34 2.85 -16.61 -3.79
C GLU A 34 2.74 -15.08 -3.68
N PHE A 35 2.31 -14.42 -4.75
CA PHE A 35 2.35 -12.95 -4.87
C PHE A 35 1.40 -12.22 -3.89
N GLU A 36 0.28 -12.82 -3.52
CA GLU A 36 -0.64 -12.30 -2.50
C GLU A 36 0.08 -12.18 -1.15
N LYS A 37 0.65 -13.28 -0.64
CA LYS A 37 1.41 -13.27 0.62
C LYS A 37 2.64 -12.37 0.55
N CYS A 38 3.33 -12.35 -0.59
CA CYS A 38 4.44 -11.41 -0.79
C CYS A 38 3.98 -9.95 -0.72
N ALA A 39 2.80 -9.63 -1.25
CA ALA A 39 2.24 -8.29 -1.20
C ALA A 39 1.87 -7.88 0.23
N GLU A 40 1.22 -8.77 0.98
CA GLU A 40 0.85 -8.55 2.39
C GLU A 40 2.08 -8.37 3.28
N GLU A 41 3.02 -9.32 3.24
CA GLU A 41 4.22 -9.30 4.08
C GLU A 41 5.14 -8.09 3.77
N SER A 42 5.04 -7.53 2.56
CA SER A 42 5.80 -6.36 2.17
C SER A 42 5.03 -5.04 2.27
N PHE A 43 3.77 -5.05 2.75
CA PHE A 43 2.85 -3.92 2.62
C PHE A 43 3.42 -2.61 3.19
N ASP A 44 3.97 -2.64 4.41
CA ASP A 44 4.53 -1.45 5.08
C ASP A 44 5.93 -1.07 4.60
N CYS A 45 6.41 -1.66 3.49
CA CYS A 45 7.73 -1.35 2.95
C CYS A 45 7.78 0.08 2.39
N VAL A 46 8.53 0.95 3.06
CA VAL A 46 8.79 2.34 2.65
C VAL A 46 9.88 2.50 1.59
N MET A 47 10.31 1.40 0.95
CA MET A 47 11.28 1.41 -0.16
C MET A 47 12.66 2.01 0.16
N CYS A 48 13.11 2.02 1.42
CA CYS A 48 14.38 2.65 1.82
C CYS A 48 15.66 1.93 1.33
N GLY A 49 15.57 0.70 0.84
CA GLY A 49 16.71 -0.03 0.26
C GLY A 49 17.74 -0.63 1.22
N VAL A 50 17.61 -0.41 2.54
CA VAL A 50 18.58 -0.90 3.55
C VAL A 50 18.75 -2.42 3.52
N CYS A 51 17.68 -3.18 3.27
CA CYS A 51 17.77 -4.63 3.11
C CYS A 51 18.54 -5.07 1.86
N SER A 52 18.51 -4.26 0.79
CA SER A 52 19.21 -4.55 -0.46
C SER A 52 20.71 -4.28 -0.35
N SER A 53 21.12 -3.22 0.36
CA SER A 53 22.54 -2.93 0.60
C SER A 53 23.24 -3.99 1.46
N ARG A 54 22.48 -4.79 2.22
CA ARG A 54 22.98 -5.91 3.03
C ARG A 54 22.91 -7.25 2.32
N CYS A 55 22.39 -7.30 1.09
CA CYS A 55 22.17 -8.55 0.38
C CYS A 55 23.44 -9.03 -0.33
N PRO A 56 24.02 -10.19 0.03
CA PRO A 56 25.15 -10.74 -0.71
C PRO A 56 24.75 -11.20 -2.13
N ALA A 57 23.47 -11.52 -2.35
CA ALA A 57 22.93 -11.92 -3.65
C ALA A 57 22.52 -10.74 -4.54
N GLY A 58 22.71 -9.49 -4.09
CA GLY A 58 22.35 -8.30 -4.86
C GLY A 58 20.85 -8.13 -5.13
N ILE A 59 19.98 -8.74 -4.31
CA ILE A 59 18.52 -8.67 -4.51
C ILE A 59 18.01 -7.25 -4.23
N SER A 60 17.27 -6.71 -5.21
CA SER A 60 16.52 -5.45 -5.09
C SER A 60 15.19 -5.69 -4.36
N HIS A 61 15.26 -5.98 -3.05
CA HIS A 61 14.13 -6.50 -2.29
C HIS A 61 12.88 -5.60 -2.32
N PRO A 62 12.97 -4.27 -2.13
CA PRO A 62 11.80 -3.42 -2.17
C PRO A 62 11.09 -3.45 -3.53
N GLN A 63 11.85 -3.54 -4.62
CA GLN A 63 11.32 -3.61 -5.97
C GLN A 63 10.60 -4.94 -6.25
N VAL A 64 11.07 -6.04 -5.66
CA VAL A 64 10.36 -7.34 -5.67
C VAL A 64 9.02 -7.23 -4.94
N GLY A 65 9.01 -6.65 -3.73
CA GLY A 65 7.78 -6.42 -2.96
C GLY A 65 6.80 -5.50 -3.69
N MET A 66 7.29 -4.42 -4.31
CA MET A 66 6.47 -3.50 -5.11
C MET A 66 5.81 -4.22 -6.29
N LEU A 67 6.54 -5.08 -6.99
CA LEU A 67 5.97 -5.87 -8.09
C LEU A 67 4.86 -6.79 -7.58
N ALA A 68 5.10 -7.52 -6.48
CA ALA A 68 4.08 -8.36 -5.88
C ALA A 68 2.82 -7.57 -5.51
N ARG A 69 2.96 -6.40 -4.89
CA ARG A 69 1.82 -5.50 -4.57
C ARG A 69 1.07 -5.03 -5.81
N ARG A 70 1.77 -4.70 -6.90
CA ARG A 70 1.14 -4.30 -8.17
C ARG A 70 0.39 -5.45 -8.82
N ILE A 71 0.98 -6.64 -8.84
CA ILE A 71 0.31 -7.85 -9.36
C ILE A 71 -0.93 -8.14 -8.51
N ASN A 72 -0.79 -8.13 -7.18
CA ASN A 72 -1.88 -8.41 -6.26
C ASN A 72 -3.04 -7.44 -6.46
N GLY A 73 -2.77 -6.13 -6.41
CA GLY A 73 -3.82 -5.11 -6.53
C GLY A 73 -4.46 -5.02 -7.93
N LYS A 74 -3.75 -5.40 -9.00
CA LYS A 74 -4.30 -5.34 -10.36
C LYS A 74 -5.04 -6.61 -10.78
N TYR A 75 -4.57 -7.78 -10.38
CA TYR A 75 -4.99 -9.06 -10.96
C TYR A 75 -5.52 -10.08 -9.96
N LEU A 76 -5.14 -10.01 -8.67
CA LEU A 76 -5.49 -11.04 -7.69
C LEU A 76 -6.61 -10.58 -6.75
N MET A 77 -6.53 -9.34 -6.26
CA MET A 77 -7.54 -8.81 -5.34
C MET A 77 -8.88 -8.60 -6.04
N PRO A 78 -9.99 -8.97 -5.41
CA PRO A 78 -11.32 -8.68 -5.94
C PRO A 78 -11.53 -7.16 -5.98
N LYS A 79 -12.35 -6.72 -6.93
CA LYS A 79 -12.80 -5.33 -6.93
C LYS A 79 -13.64 -5.06 -5.69
N THR A 80 -13.43 -3.88 -5.12
CA THR A 80 -14.19 -3.46 -3.95
C THR A 80 -15.46 -2.71 -4.37
N GLN A 81 -16.62 -3.21 -3.95
CA GLN A 81 -17.91 -2.64 -4.34
C GLN A 81 -18.07 -1.18 -3.90
N HIS A 82 -17.59 -0.84 -2.69
CA HIS A 82 -17.70 0.54 -2.19
C HIS A 82 -16.95 1.54 -3.08
N LEU A 83 -15.84 1.15 -3.72
CA LEU A 83 -15.13 2.04 -4.65
C LEU A 83 -15.94 2.25 -5.93
N GLU A 84 -16.56 1.19 -6.45
CA GLU A 84 -17.41 1.30 -7.63
C GLU A 84 -18.62 2.21 -7.37
N ASP A 85 -19.23 2.09 -6.18
CA ASP A 85 -20.34 2.93 -5.77
C ASP A 85 -19.90 4.39 -5.62
N ARG A 86 -18.78 4.66 -4.94
CA ARG A 86 -18.24 6.03 -4.80
C ARG A 86 -17.88 6.66 -6.15
N VAL A 87 -17.28 5.90 -7.08
CA VAL A 87 -16.97 6.38 -8.42
C VAL A 87 -18.25 6.75 -9.18
N ARG A 88 -19.32 5.94 -9.03
CA ARG A 88 -20.63 6.23 -9.63
C ARG A 88 -21.24 7.51 -9.06
N GLU A 89 -21.22 7.68 -7.75
CA GLU A 89 -21.73 8.89 -7.09
C GLU A 89 -21.00 10.16 -7.56
N ILE A 90 -19.67 10.08 -7.74
CA ILE A 90 -18.87 11.17 -8.31
C ILE A 90 -19.33 11.49 -9.74
N HIS A 91 -19.52 10.47 -10.58
CA HIS A 91 -19.97 10.67 -11.97
C HIS A 91 -21.39 11.24 -12.07
N ASN A 92 -22.28 10.85 -11.17
CA ASN A 92 -23.64 11.37 -11.09
C ASN A 92 -23.70 12.79 -10.53
N GLY A 93 -22.65 13.23 -9.82
CA GLY A 93 -22.59 14.53 -9.17
C GLY A 93 -23.40 14.57 -7.87
N ASP A 94 -23.61 13.43 -7.23
CA ASP A 94 -24.50 13.28 -6.05
C ASP A 94 -24.11 14.21 -4.90
N PHE A 95 -22.83 14.59 -4.81
CA PHE A 95 -22.31 15.50 -3.78
C PHE A 95 -21.93 16.89 -4.30
N LYS A 96 -22.22 17.23 -5.57
CA LYS A 96 -21.75 18.48 -6.17
C LYS A 96 -22.34 19.71 -5.47
N GLU A 97 -23.65 19.74 -5.28
CA GLU A 97 -24.34 20.85 -4.62
C GLU A 97 -23.88 21.04 -3.16
N PHE A 98 -23.68 19.93 -2.44
CA PHE A 98 -23.14 19.94 -1.08
C PHE A 98 -21.73 20.55 -1.03
N LEU A 99 -20.84 20.13 -1.94
CA LEU A 99 -19.49 20.67 -2.04
C LEU A 99 -19.49 22.14 -2.44
N ASP A 100 -20.32 22.54 -3.41
CA ASP A 100 -20.44 23.93 -3.85
C ASP A 100 -20.91 24.84 -2.70
N THR A 101 -21.86 24.35 -1.89
CA THR A 101 -22.32 25.04 -0.68
C THR A 101 -21.18 25.23 0.33
N LEU A 102 -20.43 24.16 0.62
CA LEU A 102 -19.29 24.21 1.54
C LEU A 102 -18.19 25.17 1.05
N MET A 103 -17.91 25.20 -0.25
CA MET A 103 -16.90 26.11 -0.81
C MET A 103 -17.34 27.58 -0.78
N ALA A 104 -18.64 27.85 -0.73
CA ALA A 104 -19.18 29.20 -0.63
C ALA A 104 -19.28 29.72 0.82
N GLU A 105 -19.13 28.85 1.83
CA GLU A 105 -19.16 29.24 3.24
C GLU A 105 -17.90 30.03 3.62
N SER A 106 -18.07 30.98 4.55
CA SER A 106 -16.95 31.71 5.16
C SER A 106 -16.18 30.85 6.16
N ASP A 107 -14.93 31.23 6.44
CA ASP A 107 -14.09 30.57 7.45
C ASP A 107 -14.79 30.38 8.80
N ASP A 108 -15.58 31.36 9.26
CA ASP A 108 -16.26 31.29 10.55
C ASP A 108 -17.39 30.25 10.53
N GLN A 109 -18.15 30.16 9.44
CA GLN A 109 -19.18 29.15 9.24
C GLN A 109 -18.57 27.74 9.16
N LEU A 110 -17.46 27.58 8.46
CA LEU A 110 -16.75 26.29 8.35
C LEU A 110 -16.20 25.84 9.71
N ARG A 111 -15.67 26.76 10.53
CA ARG A 111 -15.22 26.46 11.90
C ARG A 111 -16.37 26.01 12.79
N GLU A 112 -17.50 26.71 12.75
CA GLU A 112 -18.68 26.34 13.53
C GLU A 112 -19.21 24.96 13.13
N ARG A 113 -19.35 24.70 11.82
CA ARG A 113 -19.77 23.39 11.29
C ARG A 113 -18.80 22.28 11.69
N TYR A 114 -17.49 22.51 11.62
CA TYR A 114 -16.48 21.53 12.05
C TYR A 114 -16.58 21.24 13.54
N ASN A 115 -16.73 22.26 14.39
CA ASN A 115 -16.81 22.08 15.84
C ASN A 115 -18.06 21.31 16.28
N ASN A 116 -19.16 21.42 15.52
CA ASN A 116 -20.43 20.74 15.78
C ASN A 116 -20.63 19.48 14.91
N ARG A 117 -19.59 19.00 14.24
CA ARG A 117 -19.69 17.79 13.42
C ARG A 117 -19.98 16.57 14.30
N ASP A 118 -20.81 15.66 13.79
CA ASP A 118 -20.91 14.32 14.38
C ASP A 118 -19.57 13.59 14.18
N ILE A 119 -18.93 13.24 15.29
CA ILE A 119 -17.76 12.36 15.30
C ILE A 119 -18.30 10.96 15.54
N GLU A 120 -18.19 10.08 14.54
CA GLU A 120 -18.48 8.65 14.71
C GLU A 120 -17.68 8.12 15.92
N LYS A 121 -18.38 7.45 16.85
CA LYS A 121 -17.77 6.86 18.05
C LYS A 121 -17.08 5.54 17.75
#